data_AF-A0A078HLL1-F1
#
_entry.id   AF-A0A078HLL1-F1
#
_cell.length_a   1.000
_cell.length_b   1.000
_cell.length_c   1.000
_cell.angle_alpha   90.00
_cell.angle_beta   90.00
_cell.angle_gamma   90.00
#
_symmetry.space_group_name_H-M   'P 1'
#
loop_
_entity.id
_entity.type
_entity.pdbx_description
1 polymer ?
#
loop_
_entity_poly.entity_id
_entity_poly.type
_entity_poly.pdbx_seq_one_letter_code
_entity_poly.pdbx_strand_id
1 'polypeptide(L)' 'MLKETLKWRTQYKPEEIRWEDISREAETGKIYRANCTDKYGRPVLVMRPSCQVWCLKFLIPSS' A
#
# COMPACT_ATOMS: atom_id res chain seq x y z
N MET A 1 19.27 1.24 -13.21
CA MET A 1 19.09 1.09 -11.75
C MET A 1 19.36 2.39 -10.97
N LEU A 2 20.60 2.77 -10.62
CA LEU A 2 20.82 3.93 -9.71
C LEU A 2 20.30 5.28 -10.25
N LYS A 3 20.64 5.62 -11.50
CA LYS A 3 20.22 6.89 -12.12
C LYS A 3 18.69 7.02 -12.23
N GLU A 4 18.01 5.91 -12.48
CA GLU A 4 16.54 5.89 -12.63
C GLU A 4 15.85 6.01 -11.27
N THR A 5 16.36 5.34 -10.23
CA THR A 5 15.85 5.50 -8.87
C THR A 5 16.00 6.94 -8.37
N LEU A 6 17.11 7.61 -8.71
CA LEU A 6 17.30 9.03 -8.35
C LEU A 6 16.29 9.92 -9.07
N LYS A 7 16.09 9.74 -10.38
CA LYS A 7 15.06 10.49 -11.13
C LYS A 7 13.66 10.30 -10.53
N TRP A 8 13.31 9.07 -10.20
CA TRP A 8 12.01 8.76 -9.59
C TRP A 8 11.85 9.41 -8.21
N ARG A 9 12.87 9.37 -7.35
CA ARG A 9 12.82 10.04 -6.03
C ARG A 9 12.71 11.55 -6.16
N THR A 10 13.41 12.17 -7.10
CA THR A 10 13.27 13.62 -7.35
C THR A 10 11.88 14.00 -7.86
N GLN A 11 11.26 13.14 -8.67
CA GLN A 11 9.92 13.38 -9.24
C GLN A 11 8.79 13.15 -8.23
N TYR A 12 8.86 12.07 -7.46
CA TYR A 12 7.77 11.60 -6.60
C TYR A 12 7.99 11.83 -5.11
N LYS A 13 9.19 12.26 -4.72
CA LYS A 13 9.55 12.72 -3.37
C LYS A 13 8.97 11.86 -2.25
N PRO A 14 9.33 10.57 -2.18
CA PRO A 14 8.82 9.68 -1.13
C PRO A 14 9.10 10.17 0.30
N GLU A 15 10.10 11.05 0.49
CA GLU A 15 10.40 11.72 1.75
C GLU A 15 9.29 12.65 2.26
N GLU A 16 8.38 13.11 1.40
CA GLU A 16 7.23 13.95 1.79
C GLU A 16 6.05 13.12 2.34
N ILE A 17 6.12 11.78 2.28
CA ILE A 17 5.04 10.89 2.76
C ILE A 17 4.99 10.91 4.29
N ARG A 18 3.84 11.29 4.86
CA ARG A 18 3.58 11.28 6.30
C ARG A 18 2.65 10.15 6.70
N TRP A 19 2.77 9.66 7.94
CA TRP A 19 1.92 8.59 8.47
C TRP A 19 0.44 9.00 8.49
N GLU A 20 0.17 10.24 8.87
CA GLU A 20 -1.18 10.81 8.93
C GLU A 20 -1.94 10.72 7.60
N ASP A 21 -1.23 10.80 6.47
CA ASP A 21 -1.82 10.77 5.13
C ASP A 21 -2.15 9.34 4.68
N ILE A 22 -1.46 8.34 5.22
CA ILE A 22 -1.56 6.93 4.79
C ILE A 22 -2.24 6.00 5.80
N SER A 23 -2.32 6.38 7.07
CA SER A 23 -2.80 5.53 8.17
C SER A 23 -4.18 4.93 7.89
N ARG A 24 -5.12 5.76 7.44
CA ARG A 24 -6.50 5.36 7.12
C ARG A 24 -6.57 4.31 6.02
N GLU A 25 -5.68 4.38 5.02
CA GLU A 25 -5.62 3.40 3.93
C GLU A 25 -4.85 2.14 4.37
N ALA A 26 -3.87 2.28 5.26
CA ALA A 26 -3.12 1.15 5.83
C ALA A 26 -4.01 0.26 6.71
N GLU A 27 -4.92 0.86 7.48
CA GLU A 27 -5.86 0.16 8.38
C GLU A 27 -6.85 -0.76 7.64
N THR A 28 -7.15 -0.48 6.36
CA THR A 28 -8.15 -1.28 5.63
C THR A 28 -7.67 -2.68 5.24
N GLY A 29 -6.37 -2.96 5.39
CA GLY A 29 -5.78 -4.21 4.92
C GLY A 29 -5.70 -4.32 3.40
N LYS A 30 -5.74 -3.19 2.68
CA LYS A 30 -5.53 -3.15 1.22
C LYS A 30 -4.18 -3.72 0.82
N ILE A 31 -3.13 -3.45 1.58
CA ILE A 31 -1.81 -4.03 1.37
C ILE A 31 -1.35 -4.65 2.67
N TYR A 32 -0.98 -5.92 2.63
CA TYR A 32 -0.40 -6.59 3.79
C TYR A 32 0.70 -7.56 3.37
N ARG A 33 1.65 -7.78 4.27
CA ARG A 33 2.66 -8.82 4.13
C ARG A 33 2.07 -10.13 4.64
N ALA A 34 2.09 -11.17 3.80
CA ALA A 34 1.66 -12.48 4.23
C ALA A 34 2.70 -13.07 5.21
N ASN A 35 2.21 -13.83 6.19
CA ASN A 35 3.08 -14.57 7.12
C ASN A 35 3.72 -15.80 6.45
N CYS A 36 3.36 -16.10 5.20
CA CYS A 36 3.97 -17.14 4.40
C CYS A 36 5.02 -16.58 3.44
N THR A 37 5.99 -17.43 3.12
CA THR A 37 6.97 -17.19 2.08
C THR A 37 6.61 -17.97 0.82
N ASP A 38 7.11 -17.52 -0.32
CA ASP A 38 6.98 -18.30 -1.56
C ASP A 38 7.82 -19.58 -1.51
N LYS A 39 7.73 -20.39 -2.57
CA LYS A 39 8.51 -21.64 -2.71
C LYS A 39 10.03 -21.43 -2.66
N TYR A 40 10.50 -20.20 -2.85
CA TYR A 40 11.90 -19.79 -2.84
C TYR A 40 12.28 -18.98 -1.60
N GLY A 41 11.41 -18.91 -0.58
CA GLY A 41 11.65 -18.21 0.69
C GLY A 41 11.50 -16.69 0.61
N ARG A 42 10.92 -16.13 -0.46
CA ARG A 42 10.77 -14.68 -0.62
C ARG A 42 9.53 -14.17 0.13
N PRO A 43 9.56 -12.94 0.66
CA PRO A 43 8.39 -12.35 1.30
C PRO A 43 7.27 -12.11 0.28
N VAL A 44 6.04 -12.42 0.66
CA VAL A 44 4.85 -12.22 -0.18
C VAL A 44 4.10 -10.98 0.28
N LEU A 45 3.88 -10.04 -0.65
CA LEU A 45 3.03 -8.86 -0.46
C LEU A 45 1.71 -9.08 -1.18
N VAL A 46 0.59 -8.97 -0.46
CA VAL A 46 -0.75 -9.14 -1.03
C VAL A 46 -1.43 -7.77 -1.13
N MET A 47 -2.01 -7.49 -2.30
CA MET A 47 -2.84 -6.32 -2.57
C MET A 47 -4.30 -6.76 -2.74
N ARG A 48 -5.22 -6.13 -2.00
CA ARG A 48 -6.67 -6.31 -2.07
C ARG A 48 -7.34 -5.00 -2.53
N PRO A 49 -7.51 -4.79 -3.85
CA PRO A 49 -8.07 -3.53 -4.37
C PRO A 49 -9.45 -3.18 -3.81
N SER A 50 -10.26 -4.19 -3.48
CA SER A 50 -11.61 -4.01 -2.90
C SER A 50 -11.60 -3.40 -1.50
N CYS A 51 -10.47 -3.41 -0.79
CA CYS A 51 -10.30 -2.79 0.52
C CYS A 51 -9.87 -1.31 0.44
N GLN A 52 -9.92 -0.68 -0.72
CA GLN A 52 -9.66 0.76 -0.82
C GLN A 52 -10.69 1.55 0.01
N VAL A 53 -10.26 2.60 0.73
CA VAL A 53 -11.13 3.35 1.66
C VAL A 53 -12.43 3.82 1.01
N TRP A 54 -12.39 4.22 -0.27
CA TRP A 54 -13.59 4.60 -1.01
C TRP A 54 -14.52 3.42 -1.34
N CYS A 55 -13.99 2.24 -1.66
CA CYS A 55 -14.80 1.05 -1.93
C CYS A 55 -15.55 0.58 -0.66
N LEU A 56 -14.93 0.69 0.52
CA LEU A 56 -15.58 0.35 1.79
C LEU A 56 -16.77 1.28 2.10
N LYS A 57 -16.68 2.56 1.77
CA LYS A 57 -17.79 3.52 1.92
C LYS A 57 -18.99 3.21 1.00
N PHE A 58 -18.77 2.55 -0.12
CA PHE A 58 -19.86 2.13 -1.03
C PHE A 58 -20.54 0.82 -0.59
N LEU A 59 -19.85 -0.01 0.21
CA LEU A 59 -20.35 -1.32 0.64
C LEU A 59 -21.08 -1.30 1.99
N ILE A 60 -20.91 -0.24 2.79
CA ILE A 60 -21.62 -0.06 4.06
C ILE A 60 -22.58 1.12 3.88
N PRO A 61 -23.88 0.88 3.57
CA PRO A 61 -24.85 1.97 3.59
C PRO A 61 -24.92 2.49 5.04
N SER A 62 -24.60 3.77 5.20
CA SER A 62 -24.73 4.52 6.45
C SER A 62 -26.11 4.26 7.05
N SER A 63 -26.13 3.65 8.23
CA SER A 63 -27.32 3.59 9.10
C SER A 63 -27.49 4.92 9.82
#